data_AF-A0A7C9VAZ8-F1
#
_entry.id   AF-A0A7C9VAZ8-F1
#
_cell.length_a   1.000
_cell.length_b   1.000
_cell.length_c   1.000
_cell.angle_alpha   90.00
_cell.angle_beta   90.00
_cell.angle_gamma   90.00
#
_symmetry.space_group_name_H-M   'P 1'
#
loop_
_entity.id
_entity.type
_entity.pdbx_description
1 polymer ?
#
loop_
_entity_poly.entity_id
_entity_poly.type
_entity_poly.pdbx_seq_one_letter_code
_entity_poly.pdbx_strand_id
1 'polypeptide(L)'
;MPGETANAFGVGAAEPRSEFIDGVHRMLSRLWHLQGSVKPGSSLSEEMVLERISKMLEDQHKTVSLRNSDSIEFNHPLWSGGDRLKALALYDKGRIWIDCRSGATVLRYELRSLHAVVFTGFASIMFVALYGVAEEEGAMQFGAGVFAWLYGVNVLIALFRVPRLFKHALNPAEAT
;
A
#
# COMPACT_ATOMS: atom_id res chain seq x y z
N MET A 1 -31.97 -10.17 -60.41
CA MET A 1 -32.61 -11.03 -59.39
C MET A 1 -31.52 -11.55 -58.45
N PRO A 2 -31.85 -11.71 -57.16
CA PRO A 2 -31.05 -11.22 -56.02
C PRO A 2 -30.11 -12.27 -55.41
N GLY A 3 -29.22 -11.83 -54.52
CA GLY A 3 -28.44 -12.71 -53.65
C GLY A 3 -27.51 -11.99 -52.67
N GLU A 4 -27.91 -10.84 -52.14
CA GLU A 4 -27.20 -10.14 -51.05
C GLU A 4 -27.51 -10.88 -49.74
N THR A 5 -26.53 -11.64 -49.23
CA THR A 5 -26.61 -12.28 -47.91
C THR A 5 -25.82 -11.43 -46.92
N ALA A 6 -26.56 -10.64 -46.15
CA ALA A 6 -26.05 -9.92 -44.99
C ALA A 6 -25.66 -10.93 -43.91
N ASN A 7 -24.35 -11.10 -43.67
CA ASN A 7 -23.85 -11.74 -42.45
C ASN A 7 -23.95 -10.73 -41.30
N ALA A 8 -25.15 -10.65 -40.73
CA ALA A 8 -25.32 -10.31 -39.32
C ALA A 8 -24.95 -11.55 -38.50
N PHE A 9 -24.07 -11.39 -37.51
CA PHE A 9 -23.84 -12.20 -36.31
C PHE A 9 -22.34 -12.34 -36.00
N GLY A 10 -21.89 -11.42 -35.17
CA GLY A 10 -20.66 -11.51 -34.40
C GLY A 10 -20.80 -10.67 -33.16
N VAL A 11 -21.90 -10.87 -32.40
CA VAL A 11 -22.04 -10.34 -31.04
C VAL A 11 -20.93 -11.02 -30.25
N GLY A 12 -19.83 -10.30 -30.06
CA GLY A 12 -18.71 -10.73 -29.24
C GLY A 12 -19.22 -11.03 -27.84
N ALA A 13 -19.24 -12.31 -27.49
CA ALA A 13 -19.35 -12.73 -26.10
C ALA A 13 -18.11 -12.17 -25.38
N ALA A 14 -18.26 -11.03 -24.72
CA ALA A 14 -17.28 -10.55 -23.77
C ALA A 14 -17.11 -11.63 -22.71
N GLU A 15 -15.94 -12.28 -22.69
CA GLU A 15 -15.68 -13.40 -21.80
C GLU A 15 -15.78 -12.95 -20.33
N PRO A 16 -16.71 -13.48 -19.53
CA PRO A 16 -16.86 -13.12 -18.11
C PRO A 16 -15.65 -13.50 -17.23
N ARG A 17 -14.64 -14.15 -17.82
CA ARG A 17 -13.43 -14.59 -17.15
C ARG A 17 -12.44 -13.44 -16.90
N SER A 18 -12.44 -12.40 -17.73
CA SER A 18 -11.52 -11.26 -17.59
C SER A 18 -11.94 -10.33 -16.45
N GLU A 19 -13.22 -10.00 -16.33
CA GLU A 19 -13.73 -9.12 -15.27
C GLU A 19 -13.53 -9.70 -13.86
N PHE A 20 -13.66 -11.01 -13.72
CA PHE A 20 -13.41 -11.70 -12.46
C PHE A 20 -11.92 -11.66 -12.07
N ILE A 21 -11.02 -11.97 -13.00
CA ILE A 21 -9.56 -11.92 -12.76
C ILE A 21 -9.12 -10.49 -12.42
N ASP A 22 -9.65 -9.49 -13.12
CA ASP A 22 -9.40 -8.08 -12.82
C ASP A 22 -9.93 -7.68 -11.45
N GLY A 23 -11.11 -8.18 -11.06
CA GLY A 23 -11.69 -8.00 -9.74
C GLY A 23 -10.79 -8.56 -8.62
N VAL A 24 -10.32 -9.80 -8.77
CA VAL A 24 -9.42 -10.45 -7.82
C VAL A 24 -8.09 -9.70 -7.75
N HIS A 25 -7.51 -9.32 -8.89
CA HIS A 25 -6.26 -8.56 -8.92
C HIS A 25 -6.41 -7.21 -8.20
N ARG A 26 -7.53 -6.49 -8.40
CA ARG A 26 -7.84 -5.24 -7.68
C ARG A 26 -8.04 -5.45 -6.18
N MET A 27 -8.67 -6.55 -5.77
CA MET A 27 -8.88 -6.84 -4.35
C MET A 27 -7.57 -7.20 -3.66
N LEU A 28 -6.76 -8.04 -4.31
CA LEU A 28 -5.45 -8.44 -3.80
C LEU A 28 -4.49 -7.25 -3.77
N SER A 29 -4.49 -6.40 -4.80
CA SER A 29 -3.65 -5.21 -4.79
C SER A 29 -3.96 -4.30 -3.61
N ARG A 30 -5.22 -4.18 -3.20
CA ARG A 30 -5.60 -3.40 -2.00
C ARG A 30 -5.06 -3.99 -0.70
N LEU A 31 -4.77 -5.28 -0.60
CA LEU A 31 -4.24 -5.86 0.63
C LEU A 31 -2.90 -5.22 0.99
N TRP A 32 -2.01 -5.06 0.01
CA TRP A 32 -0.66 -4.52 0.24
C TRP A 32 -0.48 -3.07 -0.18
N HIS A 33 -1.54 -2.35 -0.56
CA HIS A 33 -1.47 -0.91 -0.82
C HIS A 33 -2.27 -0.15 0.24
N LEU A 34 -1.60 0.70 1.01
CA LEU A 34 -2.24 1.68 1.86
C LEU A 34 -2.34 3.01 1.11
N GLN A 35 -3.56 3.44 0.82
CA GLN A 35 -3.85 4.73 0.22
C GLN A 35 -4.53 5.64 1.23
N GLY A 36 -4.24 6.94 1.17
CA GLY A 36 -4.90 7.91 2.03
C GLY A 36 -4.59 9.35 1.64
N SER A 37 -5.12 10.27 2.43
CA SER A 37 -4.89 11.70 2.24
C SER A 37 -4.89 12.46 3.55
N VAL A 38 -4.12 13.54 3.59
CA VAL A 38 -4.03 14.48 4.71
C VAL A 38 -4.11 15.90 4.15
N LYS A 39 -4.87 16.77 4.83
CA LYS A 39 -4.89 18.19 4.48
C LYS A 39 -3.71 18.88 5.16
N PRO A 40 -2.76 19.46 4.41
CA PRO A 40 -1.76 20.35 5.00
C PRO A 40 -2.45 21.60 5.58
N GLY A 41 -1.80 22.24 6.56
CA GLY A 41 -2.25 23.55 7.06
C GLY A 41 -2.30 24.58 5.93
N SER A 42 -3.32 25.44 5.94
CA SER A 42 -3.61 26.41 4.86
C SER A 42 -2.53 27.45 4.61
N SER A 43 -1.54 27.57 5.50
CA SER A 43 -0.42 28.52 5.40
C SER A 43 0.83 27.94 4.74
N LEU A 44 0.86 26.64 4.40
CA LEU A 44 2.04 26.00 3.84
C LEU A 44 2.04 26.08 2.31
N SER A 45 3.15 26.56 1.74
CA SER A 45 3.38 26.41 0.31
C SER A 45 3.62 24.94 -0.05
N GLU A 46 3.36 24.58 -1.31
CA GLU A 46 3.58 23.22 -1.81
C GLU A 46 5.03 22.76 -1.63
N GLU A 47 5.98 23.66 -1.84
CA GLU A 47 7.41 23.40 -1.65
C GLU A 47 7.74 23.07 -0.18
N MET A 48 7.20 23.84 0.77
CA MET A 48 7.37 23.57 2.21
C MET A 48 6.73 22.25 2.62
N VAL A 49 5.58 21.88 2.02
CA VAL A 49 4.95 20.58 2.24
C VAL A 49 5.89 19.46 1.82
N LEU A 50 6.40 19.51 0.59
CA LEU A 50 7.32 18.47 0.08
C LEU A 50 8.64 18.42 0.87
N GLU A 51 9.18 19.57 1.29
CA GLU A 51 10.37 19.61 2.14
C GLU A 51 10.15 18.93 3.48
N ARG A 52 9.03 19.21 4.16
CA ARG A 52 8.67 18.55 5.43
C ARG A 52 8.47 17.05 5.27
N ILE A 53 7.85 16.62 4.17
CA ILE A 53 7.69 15.20 3.86
C ILE A 53 9.05 14.54 3.57
N SER A 54 9.95 15.20 2.82
CA SER A 54 11.29 14.69 2.56
C SER A 54 12.05 14.46 3.87
N LYS A 55 12.05 15.47 4.75
CA LYS A 55 12.67 15.37 6.08
C LYS A 55 12.06 14.25 6.92
N MET A 56 10.73 14.14 6.95
CA MET A 56 10.04 13.04 7.64
C MET A 56 10.44 11.67 7.07
N LEU A 57 10.61 11.53 5.75
CA LEU A 57 11.07 10.27 5.15
C LEU A 57 12.49 9.93 5.59
N GLU A 58 13.38 10.92 5.63
CA GLU A 58 14.75 10.76 6.16
C GLU A 58 14.73 10.31 7.63
N ASP A 59 13.89 10.92 8.47
CA ASP A 59 13.70 10.52 9.88
C ASP A 59 13.12 9.10 10.04
N GLN A 60 12.42 8.59 9.01
CA GLN A 60 11.94 7.22 8.91
C GLN A 60 12.94 6.27 8.21
N HIS A 61 14.16 6.74 7.92
CA HIS A 61 15.19 6.03 7.16
C HIS A 61 14.71 5.55 5.77
N LYS A 62 13.84 6.32 5.12
CA LYS A 62 13.35 6.04 3.77
C LYS A 62 14.13 6.88 2.75
N THR A 63 14.83 6.19 1.85
CA THR A 63 15.58 6.83 0.78
C THR A 63 14.62 7.34 -0.30
N VAL A 64 14.62 8.65 -0.53
CA VAL A 64 13.88 9.27 -1.65
C VAL A 64 14.53 8.86 -2.96
N SER A 65 13.78 8.18 -3.82
CA SER A 65 14.27 7.71 -5.13
C SER A 65 13.95 8.69 -6.25
N LEU A 66 12.84 9.44 -6.13
CA LEU A 66 12.42 10.43 -7.11
C LEU A 66 11.74 11.60 -6.39
N ARG A 67 12.09 12.83 -6.78
CA ARG A 67 11.45 14.06 -6.31
C ARG A 67 11.11 14.93 -7.52
N ASN A 68 9.82 15.18 -7.71
CA ASN A 68 9.28 16.10 -8.72
C ASN A 68 8.78 17.38 -8.03
N SER A 69 8.22 18.31 -8.81
CA SER A 69 7.63 19.55 -8.30
C SER A 69 6.41 19.34 -7.41
N ASP A 70 5.69 18.22 -7.57
CA ASP A 70 4.42 17.93 -6.89
C ASP A 70 4.42 16.60 -6.12
N SER A 71 5.51 15.82 -6.21
CA SER A 71 5.52 14.44 -5.75
C SER A 71 6.89 13.94 -5.28
N ILE A 72 6.86 13.01 -4.34
CA ILE A 72 8.02 12.31 -3.79
C ILE A 72 7.74 10.82 -3.86
N GLU A 73 8.70 10.05 -4.37
CA GLU A 73 8.71 8.60 -4.29
C GLU A 73 9.89 8.12 -3.47
N PHE A 74 9.67 7.07 -2.69
CA PHE A 74 10.73 6.37 -1.99
C PHE A 74 10.71 4.88 -2.34
N ASN A 75 11.88 4.27 -2.33
CA ASN A 75 12.08 2.84 -2.48
C ASN A 75 13.14 2.38 -1.49
N HIS A 76 12.73 1.57 -0.52
CA HIS A 76 13.56 1.10 0.56
C HIS A 76 13.21 -0.37 0.89
N PRO A 77 13.94 -1.33 0.28
CA PRO A 77 13.73 -2.75 0.53
C PRO A 77 13.82 -3.07 2.03
N LEU A 78 13.01 -4.00 2.55
CA LEU A 78 13.03 -4.30 4.00
C LEU A 78 14.38 -4.85 4.51
N TRP A 79 15.23 -5.36 3.61
CA TRP A 79 16.54 -5.90 3.95
C TRP A 79 17.65 -4.85 4.03
N SER A 80 17.43 -3.58 3.66
CA SER A 80 18.51 -2.58 3.62
C SER A 80 19.00 -2.09 4.99
N GLY A 81 18.51 -2.65 6.10
CA GLY A 81 18.88 -2.24 7.45
C GLY A 81 18.20 -0.93 7.84
N GLY A 82 17.54 -0.93 9.00
CA GLY A 82 16.79 0.24 9.47
C GLY A 82 16.03 -0.08 10.75
N ASP A 83 15.55 0.97 11.40
CA ASP A 83 14.75 0.83 12.62
C ASP A 83 13.35 0.27 12.29
N ARG A 84 13.10 -0.96 12.75
CA ARG A 84 11.84 -1.69 12.54
C ARG A 84 10.67 -1.10 13.34
N LEU A 85 10.92 -0.18 14.27
CA LEU A 85 9.88 0.44 15.10
C LEU A 85 9.23 1.65 14.44
N LYS A 86 9.78 2.13 13.33
CA LYS A 86 9.31 3.30 12.57
C LYS A 86 7.93 3.06 11.97
N ALA A 87 7.15 4.12 11.83
CA ALA A 87 5.76 4.04 11.35
C ALA A 87 5.67 3.54 9.89
N LEU A 88 6.70 3.82 9.08
CA LEU A 88 6.79 3.36 7.70
C LEU A 88 7.57 2.05 7.55
N ALA A 89 7.90 1.34 8.64
CA ALA A 89 8.72 0.13 8.59
C ALA A 89 8.10 -0.97 7.71
N LEU A 90 6.76 -1.06 7.65
CA LEU A 90 6.05 -2.07 6.85
C LEU A 90 6.07 -1.81 5.34
N TYR A 91 6.37 -0.57 4.92
CA TYR A 91 6.23 -0.14 3.53
C TYR A 91 7.59 -0.04 2.84
N ASP A 92 7.78 -0.83 1.79
CA ASP A 92 9.01 -0.88 1.02
C ASP A 92 9.05 0.18 -0.09
N LYS A 93 7.89 0.58 -0.61
CA LYS A 93 7.78 1.62 -1.63
C LYS A 93 6.62 2.55 -1.30
N GLY A 94 6.73 3.81 -1.69
CA GLY A 94 5.59 4.72 -1.62
C GLY A 94 5.72 5.90 -2.55
N ARG A 95 4.56 6.44 -2.93
CA ARG A 95 4.40 7.67 -3.69
C ARG A 95 3.54 8.62 -2.89
N ILE A 96 4.00 9.85 -2.75
CA ILE A 96 3.32 10.92 -2.04
C ILE A 96 3.23 12.10 -3.00
N TRP A 97 2.06 12.71 -3.14
CA TRP A 97 1.87 13.82 -4.08
C TRP A 97 0.83 14.80 -3.60
N ILE A 98 0.93 16.03 -4.11
CA ILE A 98 -0.02 17.10 -3.82
C ILE A 98 -1.12 17.09 -4.90
N ASP A 99 -2.37 17.12 -4.47
CA ASP A 99 -3.54 17.24 -5.34
C ASP A 99 -4.26 18.57 -5.06
N CYS A 100 -4.32 19.44 -6.06
CA CYS A 100 -4.91 20.79 -5.99
C CYS A 100 -6.23 20.94 -6.76
N ARG A 101 -6.87 19.82 -7.19
CA ARG A 101 -8.03 19.85 -8.10
C ARG A 101 -9.29 20.59 -7.63
N SER A 102 -9.39 20.97 -6.35
CA SER A 102 -10.61 21.57 -5.77
C SER A 102 -10.39 22.92 -5.08
N GLY A 103 -9.24 23.56 -5.31
CA GLY A 103 -8.84 24.79 -4.59
C GLY A 103 -8.40 24.54 -3.15
N ALA A 104 -8.58 23.32 -2.63
CA ALA A 104 -7.93 22.85 -1.41
C ALA A 104 -6.71 21.99 -1.78
N THR A 105 -5.56 22.34 -1.21
CA THR A 105 -4.36 21.51 -1.26
C THR A 105 -4.58 20.26 -0.41
N VAL A 106 -4.42 19.08 -1.00
CA VAL A 106 -4.51 17.80 -0.29
C VAL A 106 -3.26 16.98 -0.58
N LEU A 107 -2.57 16.53 0.47
CA LEU A 107 -1.47 15.58 0.32
C LEU A 107 -2.07 14.17 0.22
N ARG A 108 -1.86 13.50 -0.91
CA ARG A 108 -2.23 12.10 -1.11
C ARG A 108 -1.00 11.22 -0.98
N TYR A 109 -1.23 9.99 -0.56
CA TYR A 109 -0.18 8.99 -0.49
C TYR A 109 -0.70 7.62 -0.89
N GLU A 110 0.21 6.84 -1.47
CA GLU A 110 0.07 5.43 -1.78
C GLU A 110 1.34 4.71 -1.31
N LEU A 111 1.19 3.78 -0.38
CA LEU A 111 2.27 3.02 0.22
C LEU A 111 2.09 1.54 -0.08
N ARG A 112 3.16 0.87 -0.49
CA ARG A 112 3.16 -0.56 -0.83
C ARG A 112 3.92 -1.35 0.23
N SER A 113 3.34 -2.45 0.70
CA SER A 113 3.88 -3.35 1.72
C SER A 113 4.08 -4.79 1.19
N LEU A 114 4.66 -4.93 -0.01
CA LEU A 114 4.78 -6.24 -0.66
C LEU A 114 5.62 -7.20 0.18
N HIS A 115 6.75 -6.71 0.68
CA HIS A 115 7.69 -7.52 1.43
C HIS A 115 7.10 -8.01 2.76
N ALA A 116 6.26 -7.21 3.41
CA ALA A 116 5.56 -7.61 4.62
C ALA A 116 4.60 -8.78 4.38
N VAL A 117 3.85 -8.75 3.27
CA VAL A 117 2.96 -9.86 2.86
C VAL A 117 3.77 -11.11 2.57
N VAL A 118 4.86 -10.99 1.82
CA VAL A 118 5.72 -12.14 1.48
C VAL A 118 6.34 -12.75 2.76
N PHE A 119 6.85 -11.92 3.66
CA PHE A 119 7.46 -12.39 4.90
C PHE A 119 6.46 -13.09 5.82
N THR A 120 5.28 -12.51 6.01
CA THR A 120 4.21 -13.12 6.82
C THR A 120 3.65 -14.38 6.18
N GLY A 121 3.54 -14.43 4.85
CA GLY A 121 3.18 -15.64 4.10
C GLY A 121 4.21 -16.75 4.27
N PHE A 122 5.51 -16.44 4.16
CA PHE A 122 6.57 -17.41 4.39
C PHE A 122 6.56 -17.95 5.83
N ALA A 123 6.42 -17.07 6.82
CA ALA A 123 6.28 -17.48 8.22
C ALA A 123 5.07 -18.42 8.40
N SER A 124 3.90 -18.06 7.85
CA SER A 124 2.71 -18.90 7.86
C SER A 124 2.97 -20.29 7.26
N ILE A 125 3.62 -20.37 6.10
CA ILE A 125 3.94 -21.66 5.45
C ILE A 125 4.88 -22.50 6.34
N MET A 126 5.88 -21.87 6.97
CA MET A 126 6.75 -22.58 7.91
C MET A 126 5.96 -23.14 9.10
N PHE A 127 5.02 -22.38 9.67
CA PHE A 127 4.18 -22.88 10.75
C PHE A 127 3.29 -24.04 10.30
N VAL A 128 2.71 -23.98 9.10
CA VAL A 128 1.95 -25.10 8.52
C VAL A 128 2.83 -26.33 8.36
N ALA A 129 4.06 -26.17 7.86
CA ALA A 129 4.98 -27.29 7.67
C ALA A 129 5.38 -27.94 9.00
N LEU A 130 5.70 -27.13 10.02
CA LEU A 130 6.08 -27.62 11.34
C LEU A 130 4.92 -28.30 12.06
N TYR A 131 3.72 -27.71 12.01
CA TYR A 131 2.51 -28.26 12.63
C TYR A 131 1.98 -29.48 11.87
N GLY A 132 2.13 -29.51 10.55
CA GLY A 132 1.75 -30.63 9.70
C GLY A 132 2.63 -31.87 9.88
N VAL A 133 3.92 -31.69 10.22
CA VAL A 133 4.80 -32.81 10.60
C VAL A 133 4.33 -33.50 11.88
N ALA A 134 3.58 -32.80 12.73
CA ALA A 134 2.97 -33.38 13.94
C ALA A 134 1.64 -34.12 13.67
N GLU A 135 1.26 -34.32 12.39
CA GLU A 135 0.03 -34.99 11.94
C GLU A 135 -1.27 -34.38 12.51
N GLU A 136 -1.25 -33.10 12.87
CA GLU A 136 -2.41 -32.46 13.46
C GLU A 136 -3.43 -32.01 12.39
N GLU A 137 -4.67 -32.47 12.55
CA GLU A 137 -5.81 -31.95 11.81
C GLU A 137 -5.95 -30.44 12.09
N GLY A 138 -5.88 -29.61 11.05
CA GLY A 138 -6.05 -28.16 11.17
C GLY A 138 -4.78 -27.33 11.01
N ALA A 139 -3.63 -27.92 10.64
CA ALA A 139 -2.40 -27.17 10.34
C ALA A 139 -2.62 -25.97 9.38
N MET A 140 -3.48 -26.14 8.37
CA MET A 140 -3.83 -25.06 7.43
C MET A 140 -4.59 -23.91 8.09
N GLN A 141 -5.55 -24.21 8.98
CA GLN A 141 -6.32 -23.20 9.72
C GLN A 141 -5.40 -22.44 10.69
N PHE A 142 -4.51 -23.17 11.35
CA PHE A 142 -3.50 -22.57 12.22
C PHE A 142 -2.58 -21.63 11.44
N GLY A 143 -2.05 -22.07 10.29
CA GLY A 143 -1.26 -21.22 9.39
C GLY A 143 -2.00 -19.95 8.97
N ALA A 144 -3.23 -20.10 8.47
CA ALA A 144 -4.06 -18.95 8.10
C ALA A 144 -4.28 -17.99 9.27
N GLY A 145 -4.48 -18.51 10.49
CA GLY A 145 -4.55 -17.73 11.72
C GLY A 145 -3.26 -16.96 12.02
N VAL A 146 -2.11 -17.62 11.88
CA VAL A 146 -0.78 -16.98 12.05
C VAL A 146 -0.57 -15.87 11.01
N PHE A 147 -0.90 -16.12 9.75
CA PHE A 147 -0.83 -15.09 8.69
C PHE A 147 -1.71 -13.90 9.04
N ALA A 148 -2.99 -14.15 9.32
CA ALA A 148 -3.97 -13.11 9.64
C ALA A 148 -3.54 -12.31 10.88
N TRP A 149 -2.99 -12.97 11.89
CA TRP A 149 -2.47 -12.33 13.10
C TRP A 149 -1.25 -11.45 12.80
N LEU A 150 -0.19 -12.04 12.23
CA LEU A 150 1.06 -11.33 11.97
C LEU A 150 0.84 -10.17 11.00
N TYR A 151 0.17 -10.42 9.88
CA TYR A 151 -0.06 -9.39 8.89
C TYR A 151 -1.09 -8.36 9.38
N GLY A 152 -2.23 -8.83 9.90
CA GLY A 152 -3.34 -7.99 10.33
C GLY A 152 -2.94 -7.02 11.44
N VAL A 153 -2.24 -7.47 12.49
CA VAL A 153 -1.79 -6.59 13.59
C VAL A 153 -0.83 -5.52 13.07
N ASN A 154 0.11 -5.88 12.19
CA ASN A 154 1.05 -4.91 11.61
C ASN A 154 0.33 -3.88 10.74
N VAL A 155 -0.64 -4.30 9.92
CA VAL A 155 -1.47 -3.39 9.12
C VAL A 155 -2.30 -2.47 10.03
N LEU A 156 -2.95 -2.99 11.06
CA LEU A 156 -3.74 -2.18 12.00
C LEU A 156 -2.88 -1.10 12.67
N ILE A 157 -1.69 -1.45 13.15
CA ILE A 157 -0.75 -0.48 13.74
C ILE A 157 -0.36 0.58 12.70
N ALA A 158 -0.05 0.16 11.48
CA ALA A 158 0.32 1.08 10.39
C ALA A 158 -0.83 2.04 10.03
N LEU A 159 -2.08 1.56 10.00
CA LEU A 159 -3.27 2.39 9.73
C LEU A 159 -3.43 3.54 10.72
N PHE A 160 -3.03 3.38 11.99
CA PHE A 160 -3.05 4.45 12.97
C PHE A 160 -1.79 5.31 12.97
N ARG A 161 -0.62 4.70 12.76
CA ARG A 161 0.68 5.40 12.83
C ARG A 161 0.94 6.27 11.61
N VAL A 162 0.61 5.80 10.40
CA VAL A 162 0.90 6.50 9.15
C VAL A 162 0.19 7.86 9.07
N PRO A 163 -1.14 7.97 9.26
CA PRO A 163 -1.80 9.27 9.21
C PRO A 163 -1.31 10.23 10.30
N ARG A 164 -0.99 9.70 11.49
CA ARG A 164 -0.43 10.51 12.59
C ARG A 164 0.96 11.07 12.23
N LEU A 165 1.81 10.25 11.63
CA LEU A 165 3.13 10.68 11.16
C LEU A 165 3.00 11.79 10.11
N PHE A 166 2.14 11.63 9.10
CA PHE A 166 1.90 12.64 8.09
C PHE A 166 1.33 13.94 8.69
N LYS A 167 0.35 13.83 9.61
CA LYS A 167 -0.19 15.00 10.32
C LYS A 167 0.88 15.71 11.13
N HIS A 168 1.72 14.98 11.87
CA HIS A 168 2.80 15.56 12.67
C HIS A 168 3.83 16.30 11.80
N ALA A 169 4.23 15.69 10.68
CA ALA A 169 5.16 16.30 9.74
C ALA A 169 4.64 17.62 9.15
N LEU A 170 3.32 17.69 8.89
CA LEU A 170 2.69 18.86 8.30
C LEU A 170 2.30 19.93 9.35
N ASN A 171 1.88 19.52 10.55
CA ASN A 171 1.37 20.41 11.60
C ASN A 171 2.12 20.16 12.93
N PRO A 172 3.41 20.54 13.05
CA PRO A 172 4.18 20.28 14.26
C PRO A 172 3.61 20.98 15.50
N ALA A 173 2.89 22.09 15.33
CA ALA A 173 2.25 22.84 16.42
C ALA A 173 1.01 22.15 17.02
N GLU A 174 0.39 21.19 16.32
CA GLU A 174 -0.82 20.48 16.79
C GLU A 174 -0.50 19.14 17.48
N ALA A 175 0.78 18.85 17.71
CA ALA A 175 1.23 17.51 18.08
C ALA A 175 1.86 17.40 19.48
N THR A 176 1.77 18.46 20.27
CA THR A 176 1.92 18.41 21.74
C THR A 176 0.63 17.95 22.38
#